data_AF-A0A2A4S8C5-F1
#
_entry.id   AF-A0A2A4S8C5-F1
#
_cell.length_a   1.000
_cell.length_b   1.000
_cell.length_c   1.000
_cell.angle_alpha   90.00
_cell.angle_beta   90.00
_cell.angle_gamma   90.00
#
_symmetry.space_group_name_H-M   'P 1'
#
loop_
_entity.id
_entity.type
_entity.pdbx_description
1 polymer ?
#
loop_
_entity_poly.entity_id
_entity_poly.type
_entity_poly.pdbx_seq_one_letter_code
_entity_poly.pdbx_strand_id
1 'polypeptide(L)'
;MTKSITFAAAVLSVVLLQQPAFAAGDHAHGHSESATQEQRIDVTGTLNTIDVENRSVNITHSPVAALKWPAMTMNFPVSEAVDLATLHADDISFVLVVAEDGSYKVDKIIAANSHGHAQ
;
A
#
# COMPACT_ATOMS: atom_id res chain seq x y z
N MET A 1 -10.38 76.01 21.53
CA MET A 1 -10.13 75.14 22.71
C MET A 1 -10.09 73.69 22.22
N THR A 2 -8.88 73.15 22.06
CA THR A 2 -8.43 71.85 22.59
C THR A 2 -9.15 70.51 22.22
N LYS A 3 -8.31 69.63 21.62
CA LYS A 3 -8.15 68.15 21.74
C LYS A 3 -8.82 67.22 20.69
N SER A 4 -7.92 66.48 20.03
CA SER A 4 -8.08 65.40 19.04
C SER A 4 -8.54 64.07 19.66
N ILE A 5 -9.32 63.25 18.92
CA ILE A 5 -9.59 61.83 19.24
C ILE A 5 -9.59 60.98 17.95
N THR A 6 -8.88 59.85 18.07
CA THR A 6 -8.39 58.84 17.11
C THR A 6 -9.46 58.07 16.32
N PHE A 7 -9.11 57.67 15.08
CA PHE A 7 -9.86 56.80 14.18
C PHE A 7 -9.13 55.47 13.88
N ALA A 8 -9.92 54.49 13.39
CA ALA A 8 -9.61 53.16 12.80
C ALA A 8 -9.91 51.98 13.75
N ALA A 9 -11.09 51.33 13.70
CA ALA A 9 -11.60 50.38 12.69
C ALA A 9 -10.80 49.04 12.73
N ALA A 10 -11.37 47.84 12.75
CA ALA A 10 -12.66 47.37 12.26
C ALA A 10 -12.95 45.92 12.76
N VAL A 11 -14.24 45.61 12.95
CA VAL A 11 -14.95 44.33 12.67
C VAL A 11 -14.56 43.06 13.47
N LEU A 12 -15.45 42.17 13.92
CA LEU A 12 -16.90 42.02 13.78
C LEU A 12 -17.41 41.20 14.97
N SER A 13 -18.53 41.64 15.54
CA SER A 13 -19.30 41.03 16.62
C SER A 13 -19.94 39.70 16.22
N VAL A 14 -20.12 38.74 17.14
CA VAL A 14 -21.47 38.27 17.52
C VAL A 14 -21.47 37.51 18.84
N VAL A 15 -22.58 37.69 19.56
CA VAL A 15 -22.82 37.40 20.97
C VAL A 15 -23.40 35.98 21.17
N LEU A 16 -23.15 35.42 22.36
CA LEU A 16 -23.73 34.20 22.95
C LEU A 16 -25.26 34.09 22.80
N LEU A 17 -25.79 32.90 22.51
CA LEU A 17 -26.92 32.26 23.22
C LEU A 17 -26.98 30.74 22.92
N GLN A 18 -27.28 30.00 23.98
CA GLN A 18 -27.40 28.55 24.14
C GLN A 18 -28.66 28.04 23.34
N GLN A 19 -28.88 26.80 22.85
CA GLN A 19 -28.83 25.44 23.42
C GLN A 19 -29.07 24.33 22.31
N PRO A 20 -29.41 23.04 22.58
CA PRO A 20 -28.72 21.86 22.03
C PRO A 20 -29.53 21.03 20.99
N ALA A 21 -28.84 20.17 20.24
CA ALA A 21 -29.49 19.00 19.62
C ALA A 21 -28.50 17.84 19.53
N PHE A 22 -28.62 16.89 20.47
CA PHE A 22 -28.15 15.53 20.25
C PHE A 22 -28.98 14.94 19.10
N ALA A 23 -28.48 15.06 17.88
CA ALA A 23 -28.87 14.18 16.80
C ALA A 23 -27.73 13.18 16.63
N ALA A 24 -27.99 11.93 17.02
CA ALA A 24 -27.20 10.78 16.60
C ALA A 24 -27.16 10.82 15.06
N GLY A 25 -25.99 11.14 14.52
CA GLY A 25 -25.72 11.25 13.10
C GLY A 25 -24.32 10.76 12.86
N ASP A 26 -24.22 9.45 12.70
CA ASP A 26 -23.18 8.67 12.04
C ASP A 26 -21.81 9.35 11.84
N HIS A 27 -20.84 8.89 12.63
CA HIS A 27 -19.43 9.16 12.40
C HIS A 27 -18.98 8.43 11.14
N ALA A 28 -18.82 9.16 10.03
CA ALA A 28 -17.81 8.82 9.04
C ALA A 28 -17.44 10.06 8.23
N HIS A 29 -16.49 10.84 8.76
CA HIS A 29 -15.49 11.42 7.87
C HIS A 29 -14.80 10.20 7.22
N GLY A 30 -15.29 9.80 6.06
CA GLY A 30 -14.57 8.90 5.18
C GLY A 30 -13.28 9.59 4.79
N HIS A 31 -12.27 9.45 5.63
CA HIS A 31 -10.89 9.58 5.24
C HIS A 31 -10.72 8.50 4.16
N SER A 32 -10.99 8.85 2.90
CA SER A 32 -10.37 8.10 1.82
C SER A 32 -8.93 8.60 1.87
N GLU A 33 -8.18 7.99 2.79
CA GLU A 33 -6.74 8.05 2.83
C GLU A 33 -6.32 7.84 1.38
N SER A 34 -5.61 8.82 0.84
CA SER A 34 -4.91 8.69 -0.42
C SER A 34 -3.85 7.61 -0.19
N ALA A 35 -4.29 6.35 -0.18
CA ALA A 35 -3.43 5.21 -0.21
C ALA A 35 -2.60 5.40 -1.48
N THR A 36 -1.28 5.53 -1.33
CA THR A 36 -0.34 5.37 -2.43
C THR A 36 -0.85 4.21 -3.27
N GLN A 37 -1.22 4.50 -4.53
CA GLN A 37 -1.84 3.53 -5.41
C GLN A 37 -0.76 2.57 -5.90
N GLU A 38 -0.35 1.65 -5.02
CA GLU A 38 0.58 0.59 -5.38
C GLU A 38 -0.17 -0.45 -6.20
N GLN A 39 0.27 -0.67 -7.44
CA GLN A 39 -0.32 -1.68 -8.30
C GLN A 39 0.13 -3.07 -7.82
N ARG A 40 -0.83 -3.89 -7.40
CA ARG A 40 -0.58 -5.29 -7.00
C ARG A 40 -0.89 -6.21 -8.17
N ILE A 41 0.06 -7.07 -8.53
CA ILE A 41 0.00 -7.94 -9.69
C ILE A 41 0.32 -9.36 -9.25
N ASP A 42 -0.65 -10.27 -9.39
CA ASP A 42 -0.43 -11.69 -9.16
C ASP A 42 0.36 -12.29 -10.33
N VAL A 43 1.46 -12.96 -10.00
CA VAL A 43 2.36 -13.59 -10.96
C VAL A 43 2.63 -15.02 -10.51
N THR A 44 2.71 -15.94 -11.46
CA THR A 44 3.13 -17.34 -11.21
C THR A 44 4.53 -17.55 -11.75
N GLY A 45 5.30 -18.42 -11.10
CA GLY A 45 6.64 -18.76 -11.56
C GLY A 45 7.26 -19.91 -10.80
N THR A 46 8.44 -20.29 -11.24
CA THR A 46 9.27 -21.31 -10.59
C THR A 46 10.39 -20.62 -9.83
N LEU A 47 10.49 -20.91 -8.54
CA LEU A 47 11.55 -20.44 -7.65
C LEU A 47 12.82 -21.24 -7.92
N ASN A 48 13.89 -20.56 -8.34
CA ASN A 48 15.17 -21.21 -8.64
C ASN A 48 16.15 -21.13 -7.45
N THR A 49 16.22 -19.97 -6.78
CA THR A 49 17.18 -19.73 -5.70
C THR A 49 16.65 -18.66 -4.74
N ILE A 50 16.93 -18.82 -3.45
CA ILE A 50 16.64 -17.85 -2.40
C ILE A 50 17.96 -17.28 -1.89
N ASP A 51 18.10 -15.96 -1.93
CA ASP A 51 19.22 -15.22 -1.35
C ASP A 51 18.71 -14.45 -0.12
N VAL A 52 18.88 -15.06 1.05
CA VAL A 52 18.40 -14.50 2.32
C VAL A 52 19.23 -13.28 2.73
N GLU A 53 20.52 -13.26 2.39
CA GLU A 53 21.45 -12.17 2.75
C GLU A 53 21.08 -10.86 2.05
N ASN A 54 20.74 -10.91 0.76
CA ASN A 54 20.32 -9.76 -0.05
C ASN A 54 18.79 -9.62 -0.12
N ARG A 55 18.03 -10.45 0.60
CA ARG A 55 16.56 -10.50 0.57
C ARG A 55 15.99 -10.52 -0.85
N SER A 56 16.54 -11.39 -1.70
CA SER A 56 16.11 -11.55 -3.08
C SER A 56 15.83 -13.00 -3.41
N VAL A 57 14.91 -13.23 -4.34
CA VAL A 57 14.61 -14.56 -4.89
C VAL A 57 14.80 -14.53 -6.40
N ASN A 58 15.46 -15.55 -6.93
CA ASN A 58 15.55 -15.76 -8.37
C ASN A 58 14.34 -16.60 -8.81
N ILE A 59 13.49 -16.02 -9.66
CA ILE A 59 12.25 -16.67 -10.12
C ILE A 59 12.22 -16.66 -11.65
N THR A 60 11.89 -17.80 -12.24
CA THR A 60 11.46 -17.91 -13.63
C THR A 60 9.97 -17.65 -13.67
N HIS A 61 9.57 -16.42 -13.97
CA HIS A 61 8.17 -16.01 -13.92
C HIS A 61 7.47 -16.20 -15.27
N SER A 62 6.15 -16.40 -15.21
CA SER A 62 5.25 -16.42 -16.36
C SER A 62 5.08 -15.00 -16.94
N PRO A 63 4.55 -14.86 -18.18
CA PRO A 63 4.35 -13.54 -18.77
C PRO A 63 3.46 -12.65 -17.90
N VAL A 64 3.90 -11.42 -17.65
CA VAL A 64 3.18 -10.44 -16.84
C VAL A 64 2.56 -9.40 -17.76
N ALA A 65 1.32 -9.64 -18.20
CA ALA A 65 0.64 -8.79 -19.17
C ALA A 65 0.51 -7.33 -18.70
N ALA A 66 0.28 -7.12 -17.40
CA ALA A 66 0.15 -5.79 -16.80
C ALA A 66 1.43 -4.93 -16.95
N LEU A 67 2.60 -5.57 -16.99
CA LEU A 67 3.91 -4.90 -17.17
C LEU A 67 4.50 -5.08 -18.57
N LYS A 68 3.81 -5.82 -19.45
CA LYS A 68 4.30 -6.25 -20.76
C LYS A 68 5.63 -7.02 -20.69
N TRP A 69 5.88 -7.73 -19.59
CA TRP A 69 7.07 -8.56 -19.45
C TRP A 69 6.82 -9.94 -20.03
N PRO A 70 7.74 -10.48 -20.86
CA PRO A 70 7.67 -11.87 -21.29
C PRO A 70 7.95 -12.82 -20.12
N ALA A 71 7.79 -14.12 -20.33
CA ALA A 71 8.33 -15.09 -19.38
C ALA A 71 9.86 -14.96 -19.34
N MET A 72 10.41 -14.72 -18.16
CA MET A 72 11.86 -14.57 -17.98
C MET A 72 12.30 -14.92 -16.56
N THR A 73 13.60 -15.14 -16.40
CA THR A 73 14.23 -15.43 -15.12
C THR A 73 14.95 -14.20 -14.60
N MET A 74 14.60 -13.74 -13.41
CA MET A 74 15.26 -12.60 -12.77
C MET A 74 15.15 -12.62 -11.26
N ASN A 75 15.98 -11.78 -10.63
CA ASN A 75 16.00 -11.57 -9.20
C ASN A 75 14.94 -10.53 -8.81
N PHE A 76 14.07 -10.91 -7.88
CA PHE A 76 13.07 -10.03 -7.31
C PHE A 76 13.45 -9.67 -5.87
N PRO A 77 13.40 -8.39 -5.48
CA PRO A 77 13.52 -8.02 -4.08
C PRO A 77 12.26 -8.42 -3.32
N VAL A 78 12.42 -8.89 -2.09
CA VAL A 78 11.32 -9.41 -1.28
C VAL A 78 11.11 -8.54 -0.05
N SER A 79 9.86 -8.12 0.17
CA SER A 79 9.41 -7.39 1.34
C SER A 79 9.74 -8.11 2.64
N GLU A 80 9.99 -7.35 3.70
CA GLU A 80 10.31 -7.88 5.03
C GLU A 80 9.21 -8.79 5.60
N ALA A 81 7.97 -8.60 5.14
CA ALA A 81 6.80 -9.37 5.56
C ALA A 81 6.82 -10.85 5.11
N VAL A 82 7.63 -11.21 4.12
CA VAL A 82 7.73 -12.60 3.64
C VAL A 82 8.83 -13.30 4.41
N ASP A 83 8.56 -14.49 4.94
CA ASP A 83 9.60 -15.33 5.51
C ASP A 83 10.27 -16.19 4.42
N LEU A 84 11.53 -15.89 4.11
CA LEU A 84 12.29 -16.60 3.07
C LEU A 84 12.92 -17.91 3.59
N ALA A 85 13.11 -18.04 4.89
CA ALA A 85 13.78 -19.20 5.48
C ALA A 85 12.89 -20.45 5.49
N THR A 86 11.57 -20.26 5.54
CA THR A 86 10.57 -21.34 5.51
C THR A 86 10.00 -21.62 4.12
N LEU A 87 10.41 -20.87 3.10
CA LEU A 87 9.92 -21.02 1.74
C LEU A 87 10.58 -22.24 1.07
N HIS A 88 9.84 -23.34 0.98
CA HIS A 88 10.26 -24.57 0.31
C HIS A 88 9.22 -24.96 -0.74
N ALA A 89 9.38 -24.43 -1.96
CA ALA A 89 8.55 -24.78 -3.10
C ALA A 89 9.26 -24.46 -4.41
N ASP A 90 9.09 -25.33 -5.41
CA ASP A 90 9.54 -25.07 -6.78
C ASP A 90 8.55 -24.15 -7.49
N ASP A 91 7.27 -24.54 -7.56
CA ASP A 91 6.23 -23.70 -8.17
C ASP A 91 5.57 -22.79 -7.13
N ILE A 92 5.53 -21.49 -7.45
CA ILE A 92 5.01 -20.46 -6.57
C ILE A 92 4.08 -19.49 -7.31
N SER A 93 3.17 -18.89 -6.56
CA SER A 93 2.46 -17.67 -6.95
C SER A 93 2.88 -16.55 -5.99
N PHE A 94 3.17 -15.39 -6.54
CA PHE A 94 3.66 -14.26 -5.78
C PHE A 94 2.97 -12.96 -6.21
N VAL A 95 2.86 -12.02 -5.28
CA VAL A 95 2.27 -10.71 -5.53
C VAL A 95 3.40 -9.71 -5.70
N LEU A 96 3.51 -9.15 -6.90
CA LEU A 96 4.38 -8.04 -7.20
C LEU A 96 3.65 -6.73 -6.87
N VAL A 97 4.26 -5.90 -6.04
CA VAL A 97 3.78 -4.56 -5.72
C VAL A 97 4.66 -3.57 -6.46
N VAL A 98 4.05 -2.82 -7.37
CA VAL A 98 4.72 -1.79 -8.18
C VAL A 98 4.29 -0.43 -7.66
N ALA A 99 5.25 0.35 -7.19
CA ALA A 99 5.02 1.71 -6.71
C ALA A 99 5.00 2.71 -7.88
N GLU A 100 4.55 3.93 -7.59
CA GLU A 100 4.39 5.00 -8.59
C GLU A 100 5.73 5.44 -9.23
N ASP A 101 6.84 5.22 -8.53
CA ASP A 101 8.20 5.48 -9.04
C ASP A 101 8.71 4.38 -9.98
N GLY A 102 7.93 3.31 -10.19
CA GLY A 102 8.29 2.16 -11.00
C GLY A 102 9.14 1.12 -10.27
N SER A 103 9.44 1.31 -8.98
CA SER A 103 10.04 0.29 -8.14
C SER A 103 9.06 -0.87 -7.93
N TYR A 104 9.59 -2.10 -7.87
CA TYR A 104 8.78 -3.29 -7.65
C TYR A 104 9.37 -4.16 -6.55
N LYS A 105 8.51 -4.80 -5.76
CA LYS A 105 8.90 -5.75 -4.71
C LYS A 105 7.88 -6.87 -4.61
N VAL A 106 8.33 -8.03 -4.13
CA VAL A 106 7.43 -9.14 -3.80
C VAL A 106 6.90 -8.94 -2.39
N ASP A 107 5.59 -8.75 -2.24
CA ASP A 107 4.93 -8.57 -0.95
C ASP A 107 4.44 -9.89 -0.36
N LYS A 108 4.13 -10.86 -1.21
CA LYS A 108 3.61 -12.16 -0.80
C LYS A 108 4.11 -13.25 -1.73
N ILE A 109 4.43 -14.42 -1.16
CA ILE A 109 4.77 -15.64 -1.90
C ILE A 109 3.94 -16.78 -1.30
N ILE A 110 3.34 -17.60 -2.15
CA ILE A 110 2.55 -18.78 -1.81
C ILE A 110 3.03 -19.93 -2.68
N ALA A 111 3.29 -21.10 -2.10
CA ALA A 111 3.58 -22.28 -2.91
C ALA A 111 2.33 -22.71 -3.68
N ALA A 112 2.47 -22.99 -4.97
CA ALA A 112 1.36 -23.43 -5.82
C ALA A 112 0.71 -24.72 -5.29
N ASN A 113 1.49 -25.56 -4.59
CA ASN A 113 1.03 -26.79 -3.95
C ASN A 113 0.45 -26.61 -2.53
N SER A 114 0.30 -25.38 -2.02
CA SER A 114 -0.35 -25.15 -0.71
C SER A 114 -1.88 -25.20 -0.75
N HIS A 115 -2.50 -25.43 -1.91
CA HIS A 115 -3.92 -25.77 -2.00
C HIS A 115 -4.14 -27.27 -1.74
N GLY A 116 -4.06 -27.67 -0.48
CA GLY A 116 -4.47 -29.02 -0.09
C GLY A 116 -3.99 -29.39 1.29
N HIS A 117 -4.72 -28.96 2.32
CA HIS A 117 -5.12 -29.76 3.49
C HIS A 117 -6.03 -28.88 4.38
N ALA A 118 -7.29 -28.74 3.95
CA ALA A 118 -8.41 -28.40 4.84
C ALA A 118 -9.69 -29.00 4.25
N GLN A 119 -9.97 -30.25 4.62
CA GLN A 119 -11.31 -30.79 4.79
C GLN A 119 -11.31 -31.71 6.00
#